data_AF-A0A7R9KXM5-F1
#
_entry.id   AF-A0A7R9KXM5-F1
#
_cell.length_a   1.000
_cell.length_b   1.000
_cell.length_c   1.000
_cell.angle_alpha   90.00
_cell.angle_beta   90.00
_cell.angle_gamma   90.00
#
_symmetry.space_group_name_H-M   'P 1'
#
loop_
_entity.id
_entity.type
_entity.pdbx_description
1 polymer ?
#
loop_
_entity_poly.entity_id
_entity_poly.type
_entity_poly.pdbx_seq_one_letter_code
_entity_poly.pdbx_strand_id
1 'polypeptide(L)'
;MRENKYNGNGVLNGNTLSDGKTADTFLFSSESVGEGHPDKLCDQLSDAILDAHLKQDPLSRVACETATKSGQIVVLGEITSTANVDIEQVVRDTVKSIGYDDKSKGLDYKTAKIMVLLDKQAQEIASGVHVDRSEDDIGAGDQGLMFGYATDETDECMPLTVVLSHKLNEKLGELRRDGTFPWCRPDCKTQVTCEYYFDNGRAVPTRVHTVVIEANNDQQLTVAELRQLSTTIALGLIGRGVEKGDIIAFYGQNSIQHIVLRFATYFLGLTFAPLSPTFGPHELRKEIQIIGATVIISSGQELHKFDTILTNEQNSVIKLVVVFDGTHDRHPTYDQLLTDTSTDGTGLSTLSQIPYYDVNPDVDMFFLIHTSGSTGRPKPIAALPFSYVHISGAQTLPLWVCWGATVVIYTRFTPSGAIASIEKYGITHFPCYPAFGPEFLTATAGARDLSSLRVIITGGAKFPTNIAMDIIKKYGVRFRE
;
A
#
# COMPACT_ATOMS: atom_id res chain seq x y z
N MET A 1 -17.21 -44.78 16.99
CA MET A 1 -18.26 -43.76 16.72
C MET A 1 -17.70 -42.42 17.17
N ARG A 2 -17.41 -41.42 16.33
CA ARG A 2 -17.89 -41.10 14.98
C ARG A 2 -16.70 -40.72 14.09
N GLU A 3 -16.59 -41.38 12.93
CA GLU A 3 -15.82 -40.89 11.79
C GLU A 3 -16.61 -39.74 11.15
N ASN A 4 -15.98 -38.58 10.94
CA ASN A 4 -16.49 -37.57 10.02
C ASN A 4 -15.68 -37.65 8.73
N LYS A 5 -16.29 -38.28 7.71
CA LYS A 5 -15.81 -38.25 6.33
C LYS A 5 -16.27 -36.95 5.68
N TYR A 6 -15.33 -36.08 5.33
CA TYR A 6 -15.58 -35.03 4.34
C TYR A 6 -15.00 -35.49 3.00
N ASN A 7 -15.89 -35.84 2.07
CA ASN A 7 -15.57 -36.03 0.65
C ASN A 7 -15.85 -34.70 -0.07
N GLY A 8 -14.82 -34.10 -0.67
CA GLY A 8 -14.95 -32.97 -1.59
C GLY A 8 -13.99 -33.14 -2.77
N ASN A 9 -14.54 -33.44 -3.95
CA ASN A 9 -13.81 -33.58 -5.21
C ASN A 9 -13.32 -32.22 -5.73
N GLY A 10 -12.06 -32.14 -6.22
CA GLY A 10 -11.61 -31.00 -7.03
C GLY A 10 -10.11 -30.86 -7.30
N VAL A 11 -9.57 -31.69 -8.21
CA VAL A 11 -8.38 -31.51 -9.09
C VAL A 11 -6.99 -31.18 -8.48
N LEU A 12 -6.04 -32.03 -8.91
CA LEU A 12 -4.64 -32.21 -8.52
C LEU A 12 -3.65 -31.11 -8.94
N ASN A 13 -2.62 -30.88 -8.12
CA ASN A 13 -1.23 -30.78 -8.57
C ASN A 13 -0.36 -31.65 -7.64
N GLY A 14 0.39 -32.57 -8.25
CA GLY A 14 0.91 -33.77 -7.59
C GLY A 14 2.04 -33.53 -6.60
N ASN A 15 1.89 -34.14 -5.42
CA ASN A 15 2.98 -34.61 -4.56
C ASN A 15 2.56 -35.97 -4.02
N THR A 16 2.99 -37.03 -4.70
CA THR A 16 2.84 -38.42 -4.26
C THR A 16 3.84 -38.73 -3.15
N LEU A 17 3.35 -39.24 -2.03
CA LEU A 17 4.16 -39.88 -1.01
C LEU A 17 4.77 -41.18 -1.58
N SER A 18 5.79 -41.72 -0.90
CA SER A 18 6.49 -42.97 -1.27
C SER A 18 5.58 -44.21 -1.35
N ASP A 19 4.33 -44.11 -0.91
CA ASP A 19 3.30 -45.15 -0.94
C ASP A 19 2.22 -44.96 -2.03
N GLY A 20 2.33 -43.93 -2.88
CA GLY A 20 1.41 -43.68 -3.99
C GLY A 20 0.08 -42.99 -3.61
N LYS A 21 -0.07 -42.49 -2.38
CA LYS A 21 -1.19 -41.60 -2.00
C LYS A 21 -0.81 -40.13 -2.17
N THR A 22 -1.78 -39.31 -2.60
CA THR A 22 -1.66 -37.84 -2.55
C THR A 22 -1.74 -37.39 -1.10
N ALA A 23 -0.70 -36.72 -0.60
CA ALA A 23 -0.73 -36.13 0.75
C ALA A 23 -1.78 -35.01 0.79
N ASP A 24 -2.58 -34.96 1.86
CA ASP A 24 -3.43 -33.80 2.13
C ASP A 24 -2.53 -32.56 2.33
N THR A 25 -2.72 -31.52 1.51
CA THR A 25 -1.99 -30.27 1.63
C THR A 25 -2.77 -29.26 2.48
N PHE A 26 -2.04 -28.32 3.08
CA PHE A 26 -2.62 -27.22 3.87
C PHE A 26 -1.87 -25.91 3.63
N LEU A 27 -2.56 -24.79 3.90
CA LEU A 27 -1.95 -23.46 3.84
C LEU A 27 -1.66 -22.97 5.26
N PHE A 28 -0.46 -22.42 5.45
CA PHE A 28 -0.07 -21.79 6.70
C PHE A 28 0.54 -20.42 6.43
N SER A 29 0.28 -19.46 7.33
CA SER A 29 0.71 -18.08 7.17
C SER A 29 1.49 -17.60 8.39
N SER A 30 2.51 -16.80 8.15
CA SER A 30 3.16 -16.00 9.19
C SER A 30 3.35 -14.58 8.70
N GLU A 31 3.40 -13.63 9.63
CA GLU A 31 3.62 -12.22 9.36
C GLU A 31 4.84 -11.69 10.11
N SER A 32 5.32 -10.53 9.69
CA SER A 32 6.37 -9.78 10.37
C SER A 32 6.13 -8.29 10.13
N VAL A 33 6.60 -7.48 11.08
CA VAL A 33 6.66 -6.02 10.94
C VAL A 33 8.12 -5.56 10.93
N GLY A 34 8.40 -4.45 10.25
CA GLY A 34 9.75 -3.87 10.18
C GLY A 34 10.14 -3.05 11.40
N GLU A 35 11.41 -2.60 11.41
CA GLU A 35 12.02 -1.83 12.50
C GLU A 35 11.29 -0.51 12.82
N GLY A 36 10.55 0.07 11.87
CA GLY A 36 9.77 1.29 12.10
C GLY A 36 8.33 1.08 12.55
N HIS A 37 7.82 -0.16 12.60
CA HIS A 37 6.48 -0.40 13.13
C HIS A 37 6.38 0.10 14.57
N PRO A 38 5.32 0.82 14.99
CA PRO A 38 5.28 1.47 16.30
C PRO A 38 5.50 0.52 17.47
N ASP A 39 4.96 -0.70 17.41
CA ASP A 39 5.18 -1.70 18.46
C ASP A 39 6.63 -2.19 18.48
N LYS A 40 7.23 -2.43 17.30
CA LYS A 40 8.63 -2.87 17.20
C LYS A 40 9.62 -1.75 17.52
N LEU A 41 9.23 -0.50 17.30
CA LEU A 41 9.94 0.69 17.77
C LEU A 41 9.97 0.70 19.30
N CYS A 42 8.84 0.44 19.97
CA CYS A 42 8.80 0.33 21.42
C CYS A 42 9.72 -0.78 21.95
N ASP A 43 9.68 -1.97 21.35
CA ASP A 43 10.58 -3.09 21.72
C ASP A 43 12.05 -2.66 21.64
N GLN A 44 12.46 -2.09 20.51
CA GLN A 44 13.85 -1.64 20.30
C GLN A 44 14.27 -0.53 21.26
N LEU A 45 13.35 0.35 21.66
CA LEU A 45 13.63 1.41 22.63
C LEU A 45 13.84 0.84 24.03
N SER A 46 12.96 -0.06 24.46
CA SER A 46 13.08 -0.77 25.73
C SER A 46 14.39 -1.58 25.81
N ASP A 47 14.73 -2.33 24.75
CA ASP A 47 15.97 -3.11 24.69
C ASP A 47 17.22 -2.23 24.61
N ALA A 48 17.18 -1.10 23.90
CA ALA A 48 18.31 -0.17 23.85
C ALA A 48 18.61 0.45 25.24
N ILE A 49 17.58 0.71 26.05
CA ILE A 49 17.73 1.18 27.43
C ILE A 49 18.30 0.05 28.30
N LEU A 50 17.80 -1.18 28.16
CA LEU A 50 18.36 -2.36 28.81
C LEU A 50 19.86 -2.50 28.53
N ASP A 51 20.25 -2.46 27.25
CA ASP A 51 21.65 -2.56 26.81
C ASP A 51 22.52 -1.44 27.40
N ALA A 52 22.01 -0.21 27.43
CA ALA A 52 22.73 0.93 28.00
C ALA A 52 23.02 0.75 29.50
N HIS A 53 22.09 0.16 30.25
CA HIS A 53 22.27 -0.19 31.65
C HIS A 53 23.25 -1.36 31.83
N LEU A 54 23.05 -2.47 31.11
CA LEU A 54 23.88 -3.68 31.22
C LEU A 54 25.34 -3.42 30.83
N LYS A 55 25.58 -2.49 29.90
CA LYS A 55 26.94 -2.10 29.48
C LYS A 55 27.76 -1.44 30.60
N GLN A 56 27.11 -0.75 31.54
CA GLN A 56 27.77 -0.07 32.65
C GLN A 56 27.66 -0.88 33.97
N ASP A 57 26.53 -1.55 34.16
CA ASP A 57 26.21 -2.36 35.33
C ASP A 57 25.55 -3.67 34.89
N PRO A 58 26.33 -4.77 34.76
CA PRO A 58 25.82 -6.09 34.37
C PRO A 58 24.80 -6.68 35.34
N LEU A 59 24.70 -6.16 36.57
CA LEU A 59 23.74 -6.60 37.58
C LEU A 59 22.47 -5.74 37.60
N SER A 60 22.31 -4.84 36.62
CA SER A 60 21.09 -4.05 36.48
C SER A 60 19.85 -4.94 36.43
N ARG A 61 18.77 -4.46 37.05
CA ARG A 61 17.42 -5.04 36.96
C ARG A 61 16.55 -4.04 36.22
N VAL A 62 16.08 -4.42 35.04
CA VAL A 62 15.39 -3.53 34.10
C VAL A 62 14.08 -4.17 33.68
N ALA A 63 12.98 -3.50 34.01
CA ALA A 63 11.65 -3.75 33.46
C ALA A 63 11.21 -2.44 32.78
N CYS A 64 11.67 -2.23 31.55
CA CYS A 64 11.48 -1.00 30.82
C CYS A 64 10.42 -1.19 29.74
N GLU A 65 9.30 -0.49 29.88
CA GLU A 65 8.22 -0.48 28.91
C GLU A 65 8.25 0.81 28.11
N THR A 66 7.93 0.71 26.83
CA THR A 66 7.85 1.87 25.94
C THR A 66 6.49 1.93 25.27
N ALA A 67 5.89 3.12 25.23
CA ALA A 67 4.69 3.41 24.46
C ALA A 67 4.93 4.60 23.54
N THR A 68 4.37 4.54 22.32
CA THR A 68 4.57 5.60 21.32
C THR A 68 3.26 6.01 20.65
N LYS A 69 3.14 7.30 20.34
CA LYS A 69 2.08 7.87 19.52
C LYS A 69 2.60 9.11 18.79
N SER A 70 1.75 9.76 17.99
CA SER A 70 2.09 10.92 17.17
C SER A 70 2.97 11.95 17.90
N GLY A 71 4.26 11.97 17.53
CA GLY A 71 5.26 12.90 18.08
C GLY A 71 5.65 12.68 19.55
N GLN A 72 5.27 11.57 20.19
CA GLN A 72 5.47 11.33 21.61
C GLN A 72 5.96 9.92 21.90
N ILE A 73 6.92 9.81 22.80
CA ILE A 73 7.44 8.55 23.34
C ILE A 73 7.35 8.62 24.87
N VAL A 74 6.84 7.55 25.47
CA VAL A 74 6.76 7.37 26.92
C VAL A 74 7.57 6.14 27.29
N VAL A 75 8.54 6.34 28.17
CA VAL A 75 9.33 5.27 28.80
C VAL A 75 8.83 5.15 30.23
N LEU A 76 8.44 3.95 30.66
CA LEU A 76 7.89 3.70 31.99
C LEU A 76 8.33 2.33 32.53
N GLY A 77 8.15 2.10 33.83
CA GLY A 77 8.48 0.85 34.51
C GLY A 77 9.54 1.03 35.60
N GLU A 78 10.30 -0.03 35.88
CA GLU A 78 11.21 -0.08 37.02
C GLU A 78 12.64 -0.40 36.61
N ILE A 79 13.59 0.45 37.05
CA ILE A 79 15.03 0.22 36.84
C ILE A 79 15.77 0.34 38.17
N THR A 80 16.48 -0.72 38.54
CA THR A 80 17.44 -0.73 39.66
C THR A 80 18.82 -1.02 39.11
N SER A 81 19.68 0.01 39.13
CA SER A 81 21.01 -0.03 38.51
C SER A 81 21.92 1.02 39.15
N THR A 82 23.22 0.78 39.11
CA THR A 82 24.27 1.75 39.45
C THR A 82 24.77 2.55 38.24
N ALA A 83 24.29 2.20 37.04
CA ALA A 83 24.63 2.88 35.79
C ALA A 83 24.08 4.32 35.75
N ASN A 84 24.81 5.20 35.07
CA ASN A 84 24.36 6.56 34.75
C ASN A 84 24.02 6.64 33.26
N VAL A 85 22.75 6.44 32.92
CA VAL A 85 22.26 6.37 31.52
C VAL A 85 21.46 7.63 31.20
N ASP A 86 21.83 8.30 30.10
CA ASP A 86 20.99 9.34 29.50
C ASP A 86 19.92 8.68 28.62
N ILE A 87 18.78 8.38 29.24
CA ILE A 87 17.68 7.68 28.59
C ILE A 87 17.12 8.48 27.41
N GLU A 88 17.06 9.81 27.53
CA GLU A 88 16.55 10.64 26.43
C GLU A 88 17.46 10.53 25.21
N GLN A 89 18.78 10.58 25.41
CA GLN A 89 19.75 10.43 24.34
C GLN A 89 19.69 9.04 23.69
N VAL A 90 19.59 7.96 24.50
CA VAL A 90 19.41 6.59 23.99
C VAL A 90 18.15 6.48 23.12
N VAL A 91 17.02 7.01 23.59
CA VAL A 91 15.77 7.01 22.83
C VAL A 91 15.94 7.76 21.50
N ARG A 92 16.56 8.95 21.52
CA ARG A 92 16.78 9.74 20.29
C ARG A 92 17.68 9.04 19.30
N ASP A 93 18.75 8.40 19.76
CA ASP A 93 19.68 7.68 18.89
C ASP A 93 19.05 6.45 18.24
N THR A 94 18.24 5.70 18.99
CA THR A 94 17.48 4.54 18.46
C THR A 94 16.41 4.96 17.45
N VAL A 95 15.63 6.01 17.72
CA VAL A 95 14.65 6.55 16.74
C VAL A 95 15.35 7.00 15.46
N LYS A 96 16.53 7.62 15.59
CA LYS A 96 17.35 8.07 14.46
C LYS A 96 17.88 6.89 13.65
N SER A 97 18.38 5.83 14.27
CA SER A 97 18.93 4.65 13.56
C SER A 97 17.86 3.92 12.77
N ILE A 98 16.64 3.85 13.29
CA ILE A 98 15.46 3.28 12.59
C ILE A 98 15.08 4.13 11.36
N GLY A 99 15.40 5.43 11.34
CA GLY A 99 15.22 6.32 10.18
C GLY A 99 14.03 7.29 10.30
N TYR A 100 13.54 7.52 11.52
CA TYR A 100 12.57 8.58 11.83
C TYR A 100 13.29 9.91 12.11
N ASP A 101 13.56 10.64 11.02
CA ASP A 101 14.37 11.86 10.99
C ASP A 101 13.64 13.09 10.45
N ASP A 102 12.33 12.99 10.20
CA ASP A 102 11.52 14.09 9.69
C ASP A 102 10.04 13.89 10.06
N LYS A 103 9.37 14.97 10.46
CA LYS A 103 7.97 14.92 10.90
C LYS A 103 7.04 14.35 9.82
N SER A 104 7.36 14.52 8.54
CA SER A 104 6.58 13.96 7.43
C SER A 104 6.53 12.43 7.44
N LYS A 105 7.51 11.76 8.08
CA LYS A 105 7.54 10.30 8.27
C LYS A 105 6.65 9.83 9.42
N GLY A 106 6.06 10.74 10.20
CA GLY A 106 5.16 10.45 11.33
C GLY A 106 5.83 10.58 12.70
N LEU A 107 7.17 10.58 12.76
CA LEU A 107 7.98 10.79 13.95
C LEU A 107 9.35 11.38 13.53
N ASP A 108 9.91 12.24 14.38
CA ASP A 108 11.25 12.83 14.18
C ASP A 108 12.02 12.80 15.51
N TYR A 109 13.16 12.11 15.53
CA TYR A 109 14.04 12.02 16.70
C TYR A 109 14.46 13.39 17.26
N LYS A 110 14.46 14.46 16.45
CA LYS A 110 14.83 15.82 16.87
C LYS A 110 13.73 16.52 17.67
N THR A 111 12.46 16.29 17.30
CA THR A 111 11.32 17.04 17.83
C THR A 111 10.38 16.22 18.69
N ALA A 112 10.56 14.89 18.73
CA ALA A 112 9.74 14.02 19.55
C ALA A 112 9.82 14.43 21.03
N LYS A 113 8.64 14.48 21.67
CA LYS A 113 8.52 14.67 23.12
C LYS A 113 8.75 13.33 23.79
N ILE A 114 9.72 13.29 24.70
CA ILE A 114 10.08 12.08 25.45
C ILE A 114 9.66 12.29 26.91
N MET A 115 8.92 11.35 27.46
CA MET A 115 8.50 11.35 28.86
C MET A 115 9.07 10.11 29.54
N VAL A 116 9.84 10.31 30.61
CA VAL A 116 10.49 9.23 31.37
C VAL A 116 9.81 9.14 32.73
N LEU A 117 9.19 8.00 33.01
CA LEU A 117 8.37 7.70 34.18
C LEU A 117 8.87 6.40 34.83
N LEU A 118 10.11 6.43 35.32
CA LEU A 118 10.79 5.26 35.89
C LEU A 118 10.89 5.35 37.40
N ASP A 119 10.65 4.24 38.07
CA ASP A 119 10.86 4.04 39.50
C ASP A 119 11.88 2.92 39.77
N LYS A 120 12.21 2.69 41.04
CA LYS A 120 13.02 1.52 41.44
C LYS A 120 12.15 0.28 41.56
N GLN A 121 12.78 -0.90 41.44
CA GLN A 121 12.11 -2.17 41.67
C GLN A 121 11.57 -2.22 43.10
N ALA A 122 10.37 -2.79 43.28
CA ALA A 122 9.79 -3.02 44.59
C ALA A 122 10.66 -3.98 45.44
N GLN A 123 10.85 -3.64 46.71
CA GLN A 123 11.73 -4.39 47.61
C GLN A 123 11.20 -5.80 47.90
N GLU A 124 9.89 -5.99 47.89
CA GLU A 124 9.21 -7.27 48.05
C GLU A 124 9.57 -8.22 46.91
N ILE A 125 9.63 -7.72 45.68
CA ILE A 125 10.03 -8.49 44.49
C ILE A 125 11.52 -8.82 44.58
N ALA A 126 12.37 -7.83 44.88
CA ALA A 126 13.81 -8.05 45.03
C ALA A 126 14.12 -9.16 46.07
N SER A 127 13.40 -9.16 47.19
CA SER A 127 13.52 -10.17 48.26
C SER A 127 13.05 -11.57 47.84
N GLY A 128 12.02 -11.63 47.01
CA GLY A 128 11.53 -12.89 46.43
C GLY A 128 12.49 -13.51 45.40
N VAL A 129 13.31 -12.69 44.75
CA VAL A 129 14.12 -13.08 43.58
C VAL A 129 15.59 -13.27 43.91
N HIS A 130 16.27 -12.27 44.49
CA HIS A 130 17.74 -12.26 44.53
C HIS A 130 18.40 -11.74 45.82
N VAL A 131 17.68 -11.03 46.71
CA VAL A 131 18.30 -10.55 47.96
C VAL A 131 18.67 -11.74 48.85
N ASP A 132 19.89 -11.71 49.40
CA ASP A 132 20.47 -12.75 50.25
C ASP A 132 20.48 -14.16 49.63
N ARG A 133 20.50 -14.25 48.29
CA ARG A 133 20.58 -15.51 47.53
C ARG A 133 21.86 -15.56 46.70
N SER A 134 22.43 -16.75 46.55
CA SER A 134 23.48 -17.01 45.58
C SER A 134 22.93 -17.01 44.15
N GLU A 135 23.78 -16.79 43.15
CA GLU A 135 23.38 -16.83 41.74
C GLU A 135 22.72 -18.16 41.34
N ASP A 136 23.16 -19.28 41.91
CA ASP A 136 22.60 -20.61 41.64
C ASP A 136 21.22 -20.85 42.31
N ASP A 137 20.75 -19.94 43.16
CA ASP A 137 19.51 -20.09 43.95
C ASP A 137 18.56 -18.88 43.80
N ILE A 138 18.72 -18.12 42.70
CA ILE A 138 17.80 -17.02 42.39
C ILE A 138 16.41 -17.56 42.02
N GLY A 139 15.37 -16.90 42.51
CA GLY A 139 13.99 -17.19 42.14
C GLY A 139 13.65 -16.70 40.74
N ALA A 140 12.59 -17.25 40.14
CA ALA A 140 12.00 -16.65 38.95
C ALA A 140 11.49 -15.23 39.28
N GLY A 141 11.66 -14.29 38.35
CA GLY A 141 11.21 -12.90 38.51
C GLY A 141 9.69 -12.75 38.62
N ASP A 142 8.96 -13.67 37.98
CA ASP A 142 7.50 -13.80 38.06
C ASP A 142 7.08 -15.23 37.67
N GLN A 143 5.80 -15.56 37.86
CA GLN A 143 5.18 -16.78 37.35
C GLN A 143 4.98 -16.70 35.82
N GLY A 144 5.22 -17.80 35.10
CA GLY A 144 5.08 -17.80 33.65
C GLY A 144 5.17 -19.19 33.01
N LEU A 145 4.87 -19.23 31.71
CA LEU A 145 5.00 -20.41 30.85
C LEU A 145 5.89 -20.04 29.66
N MET A 146 6.79 -20.94 29.28
CA MET A 146 7.73 -20.74 28.17
C MET A 146 7.64 -21.90 27.20
N PHE A 147 7.67 -21.60 25.90
CA PHE A 147 7.70 -22.59 24.83
C PHE A 147 8.94 -22.36 23.97
N GLY A 148 9.71 -23.42 23.75
CA GLY A 148 10.73 -23.46 22.71
C GLY A 148 10.21 -24.27 21.53
N TYR A 149 10.46 -23.81 20.30
CA TYR A 149 10.09 -24.52 19.08
C TYR A 149 11.28 -24.55 18.13
N ALA A 150 11.46 -25.67 17.44
CA ALA A 150 12.42 -25.85 16.37
C ALA A 150 11.84 -26.80 15.32
N THR A 151 12.18 -26.57 14.07
CA THR A 151 11.74 -27.37 12.91
C THR A 151 12.89 -27.43 11.89
N ASP A 152 13.00 -28.50 11.12
CA ASP A 152 14.07 -28.69 10.14
C ASP A 152 13.74 -28.11 8.75
N GLU A 153 12.71 -27.27 8.66
CA GLU A 153 12.27 -26.60 7.43
C GLU A 153 13.33 -25.65 6.85
N THR A 154 14.17 -25.05 7.70
CA THR A 154 15.25 -24.12 7.30
C THR A 154 16.53 -24.36 8.09
N ASP A 155 17.65 -23.84 7.58
CA ASP A 155 18.97 -23.95 8.23
C ASP A 155 18.99 -23.30 9.63
N GLU A 156 18.20 -22.25 9.84
CA GLU A 156 18.04 -21.56 11.12
C GLU A 156 17.10 -22.30 12.11
N CYS A 157 16.62 -23.49 11.73
CA CYS A 157 15.72 -24.34 12.50
C CYS A 157 14.35 -23.68 12.83
N MET A 158 13.85 -22.82 11.93
CA MET A 158 12.62 -22.04 12.11
C MET A 158 11.60 -22.33 10.99
N PRO A 159 10.28 -22.13 11.21
CA PRO A 159 9.29 -22.30 10.15
C PRO A 159 9.59 -21.42 8.94
N LEU A 160 9.46 -21.97 7.72
CA LEU A 160 9.82 -21.23 6.51
C LEU A 160 9.00 -19.93 6.36
N THR A 161 7.72 -19.94 6.74
CA THR A 161 6.85 -18.75 6.64
C THR A 161 7.35 -17.56 7.45
N VAL A 162 7.86 -17.78 8.67
CA VAL A 162 8.34 -16.69 9.54
C VAL A 162 9.73 -16.22 9.12
N VAL A 163 10.59 -17.14 8.67
CA VAL A 163 11.91 -16.78 8.11
C VAL A 163 11.74 -15.87 6.90
N LEU A 164 10.84 -16.20 5.98
CA LEU A 164 10.59 -15.39 4.80
C LEU A 164 9.96 -14.03 5.13
N SER A 165 8.98 -13.96 6.05
CA SER A 165 8.37 -12.67 6.42
C SER A 165 9.41 -11.74 7.07
N HIS A 166 10.28 -12.25 7.94
CA HIS A 166 11.38 -11.48 8.52
C HIS A 166 12.39 -11.01 7.47
N LYS A 167 12.89 -11.91 6.62
CA LYS A 167 13.87 -11.57 5.57
C LYS A 167 13.34 -10.51 4.60
N LEU A 168 12.04 -10.51 4.31
CA LEU A 168 11.41 -9.45 3.49
C LEU A 168 11.47 -8.07 4.18
N ASN A 169 11.17 -7.97 5.47
CA ASN A 169 11.26 -6.71 6.21
C ASN A 169 12.71 -6.24 6.38
N GLU A 170 13.62 -7.17 6.69
CA GLU A 170 15.06 -6.90 6.76
C GLU A 170 15.54 -6.32 5.43
N LYS A 171 15.19 -6.96 4.30
CA LYS A 171 15.59 -6.49 2.98
C LYS A 171 15.00 -5.12 2.63
N LEU A 172 13.75 -4.84 3.01
CA LEU A 172 13.16 -3.51 2.85
C LEU A 172 13.92 -2.45 3.67
N GLY A 173 14.34 -2.79 4.90
CA GLY A 173 15.16 -1.93 5.75
C GLY A 173 16.53 -1.62 5.13
N GLU A 174 17.20 -2.64 4.59
CA GLU A 174 18.48 -2.47 3.87
C GLU A 174 18.34 -1.55 2.66
N LEU A 175 17.38 -1.85 1.77
CA LEU A 175 17.18 -1.10 0.52
C LEU A 175 16.71 0.34 0.77
N ARG A 176 16.02 0.58 1.89
CA ARG A 176 15.72 1.93 2.36
C ARG A 176 16.98 2.67 2.81
N ARG A 177 17.83 2.02 3.61
CA ARG A 177 19.04 2.62 4.21
C ARG A 177 20.14 2.87 3.18
N ASP A 178 20.29 2.00 2.18
CA ASP A 178 21.29 2.16 1.11
C ASP A 178 20.83 3.12 -0.01
N GLY A 179 19.56 3.54 0.01
CA GLY A 179 18.98 4.48 -0.94
C GLY A 179 18.47 3.86 -2.23
N THR A 180 18.49 2.53 -2.39
CA THR A 180 17.90 1.82 -3.54
C THR A 180 16.38 2.06 -3.60
N PHE A 181 15.71 2.04 -2.44
CA PHE A 181 14.30 2.41 -2.28
C PHE A 181 14.17 3.73 -1.50
N PRO A 182 14.50 4.88 -2.11
CA PRO A 182 14.49 6.18 -1.42
C PRO A 182 13.08 6.62 -1.02
N TRP A 183 12.07 5.98 -1.61
CA TRP A 183 10.65 6.20 -1.36
C TRP A 183 10.13 5.44 -0.13
N CYS A 184 10.86 4.40 0.32
CA CYS A 184 10.41 3.55 1.42
C CYS A 184 10.59 4.26 2.76
N ARG A 185 9.54 4.27 3.58
CA ARG A 185 9.58 4.77 4.96
C ARG A 185 9.85 3.63 5.96
N PRO A 186 10.15 3.95 7.24
CA PRO A 186 10.52 2.92 8.23
C PRO A 186 9.42 1.89 8.56
N ASP A 187 8.15 2.29 8.52
CA ASP A 187 7.02 1.39 8.83
C ASP A 187 6.67 0.50 7.63
N CYS A 188 6.77 -0.81 7.84
CA CYS A 188 6.42 -1.84 6.86
C CYS A 188 5.92 -3.12 7.53
N LYS A 189 5.14 -3.89 6.77
CA LYS A 189 4.57 -5.18 7.17
C LYS A 189 4.70 -6.18 6.03
N THR A 190 4.92 -7.44 6.39
CA THR A 190 5.01 -8.55 5.44
C THR A 190 4.19 -9.72 5.95
N GLN A 191 3.58 -10.47 5.03
CA GLN A 191 2.92 -11.74 5.33
C GLN A 191 3.24 -12.74 4.23
N VAL A 192 3.59 -13.96 4.62
CA VAL A 192 3.91 -15.05 3.71
C VAL A 192 3.02 -16.23 4.05
N THR A 193 2.28 -16.71 3.05
CA THR A 193 1.51 -17.95 3.10
C THR A 193 2.20 -18.99 2.25
N CYS A 194 2.51 -20.15 2.83
CA CYS A 194 3.09 -21.29 2.13
C CYS A 194 2.11 -22.47 2.12
N GLU A 195 2.21 -23.30 1.09
CA GLU A 195 1.52 -24.59 1.00
C GLU A 195 2.44 -25.70 1.53
N TYR A 196 1.92 -26.53 2.41
CA TYR A 196 2.63 -27.60 3.11
C TYR A 196 1.92 -28.93 2.97
N TYR A 197 2.64 -30.01 3.26
CA TYR A 197 2.07 -31.31 3.64
C TYR A 197 2.84 -31.86 4.85
N PHE A 198 2.29 -32.87 5.51
CA PHE A 198 2.99 -33.59 6.58
C PHE A 198 3.62 -34.89 6.05
N ASP A 199 4.89 -35.10 6.33
CA ASP A 199 5.59 -36.39 6.18
C ASP A 199 5.97 -36.92 7.56
N ASN A 200 5.22 -37.92 8.04
CA ASN A 200 5.47 -38.54 9.35
C ASN A 200 5.59 -37.53 10.52
N GLY A 201 4.76 -36.49 10.50
CA GLY A 201 4.74 -35.42 11.50
C GLY A 201 5.69 -34.24 11.20
N ARG A 202 6.55 -34.34 10.17
CA ARG A 202 7.38 -33.23 9.69
C ARG A 202 6.58 -32.36 8.74
N ALA A 203 6.55 -31.05 8.97
CA ALA A 203 5.96 -30.10 8.03
C ALA A 203 6.93 -29.85 6.88
N VAL A 204 6.50 -30.11 5.63
CA VAL A 204 7.35 -29.94 4.44
C VAL A 204 6.76 -28.84 3.56
N PRO A 205 7.41 -27.68 3.41
CA PRO A 205 6.96 -26.62 2.52
C PRO A 205 7.12 -27.04 1.06
N THR A 206 6.14 -26.72 0.22
CA THR A 206 6.14 -27.08 -1.21
C THR A 206 6.30 -25.86 -2.11
N ARG A 207 5.57 -24.78 -1.82
CA ARG A 207 5.66 -23.50 -2.54
C ARG A 207 5.17 -22.35 -1.67
N VAL A 208 5.63 -21.15 -2.02
CA VAL A 208 5.00 -19.91 -1.55
C VAL A 208 3.68 -19.73 -2.31
N HIS A 209 2.58 -19.62 -1.57
CA HIS A 209 1.24 -19.40 -2.12
C HIS A 209 0.94 -17.92 -2.31
N THR A 210 1.23 -17.09 -1.30
CA THR A 210 0.91 -15.67 -1.32
C THR A 210 1.94 -14.88 -0.52
N VAL A 211 2.33 -13.73 -1.07
CA VAL A 211 3.16 -12.74 -0.39
C VAL A 211 2.38 -11.42 -0.36
N VAL A 212 2.29 -10.81 0.82
CA VAL A 212 1.76 -9.45 1.01
C VAL A 212 2.87 -8.59 1.57
N ILE A 213 3.08 -7.42 0.97
CA ILE A 213 4.01 -6.40 1.45
C ILE A 213 3.27 -5.09 1.53
N GLU A 214 3.29 -4.46 2.69
CA GLU A 214 2.84 -3.09 2.91
C GLU A 214 4.07 -2.25 3.27
N ALA A 215 4.45 -1.32 2.41
CA ALA A 215 5.53 -0.37 2.64
C ALA A 215 5.02 1.03 2.35
N ASN A 216 5.12 1.93 3.34
CA ASN A 216 4.56 3.26 3.23
C ASN A 216 5.39 4.13 2.26
N ASN A 217 4.70 4.69 1.26
CA ASN A 217 5.27 5.54 0.21
C ASN A 217 4.35 6.74 -0.03
N ASP A 218 4.14 7.61 0.98
CA ASP A 218 3.39 8.88 0.83
C ASP A 218 4.07 9.79 -0.22
N GLN A 219 3.88 9.47 -1.50
CA GLN A 219 4.28 10.30 -2.63
C GLN A 219 3.31 11.48 -2.72
N GLN A 220 3.86 12.66 -3.00
CA GLN A 220 3.09 13.87 -3.22
C GLN A 220 3.68 14.59 -4.43
N LEU A 221 2.81 15.19 -5.25
CA LEU A 221 3.21 16.11 -6.30
C LEU A 221 2.48 17.43 -6.10
N THR A 222 3.21 18.53 -6.26
CA THR A 222 2.62 19.83 -6.51
C THR A 222 1.97 19.87 -7.90
N VAL A 223 1.05 20.81 -8.12
CA VAL A 223 0.41 21.00 -9.44
C VAL A 223 1.45 21.34 -10.51
N ALA A 224 2.52 22.04 -10.15
CA ALA A 224 3.62 22.38 -11.05
C ALA A 224 4.38 21.11 -11.51
N GLU A 225 4.71 20.23 -10.58
CA GLU A 225 5.38 18.95 -10.88
C GLU A 225 4.48 18.02 -11.68
N LEU A 226 3.19 17.92 -11.32
CA LEU A 226 2.20 17.16 -12.11
C LEU A 226 2.18 17.67 -13.56
N ARG A 227 2.12 18.98 -13.77
CA ARG A 227 2.12 19.57 -15.11
C ARG A 227 3.41 19.23 -15.86
N GLN A 228 4.58 19.40 -15.23
CA GLN A 228 5.87 19.12 -15.85
C GLN A 228 6.01 17.66 -16.25
N LEU A 229 5.67 16.72 -15.36
CA LEU A 229 5.73 15.29 -15.65
C LEU A 229 4.72 14.90 -16.74
N SER A 230 3.50 15.43 -16.68
CA SER A 230 2.46 15.15 -17.68
C SER A 230 2.88 15.67 -19.06
N THR A 231 3.55 16.83 -19.11
CA THR A 231 4.15 17.37 -20.33
C THR A 231 5.25 16.46 -20.87
N THR A 232 6.12 15.96 -20.00
CA THR A 232 7.22 15.08 -20.41
C THR A 232 6.68 13.78 -21.00
N ILE A 233 5.71 13.15 -20.31
CA ILE A 233 5.01 11.96 -20.82
C ILE A 233 4.30 12.25 -22.15
N ALA A 234 3.64 13.40 -22.29
CA ALA A 234 2.98 13.78 -23.54
C ALA A 234 3.98 13.85 -24.71
N LEU A 235 5.15 14.48 -24.51
CA LEU A 235 6.21 14.52 -25.51
C LEU A 235 6.74 13.12 -25.84
N GLY A 236 6.97 12.28 -24.83
CA GLY A 236 7.41 10.89 -25.03
C GLY A 236 6.41 10.04 -25.82
N LEU A 237 5.10 10.30 -25.66
CA LEU A 237 4.03 9.67 -26.46
C LEU A 237 4.03 10.18 -27.91
N ILE A 238 4.11 11.49 -28.12
CA ILE A 238 4.23 12.07 -29.48
C ILE A 238 5.42 11.46 -30.22
N GLY A 239 6.59 11.40 -29.58
CA GLY A 239 7.80 10.87 -30.22
C GLY A 239 7.76 9.37 -30.54
N ARG A 240 6.69 8.69 -30.10
CA ARG A 240 6.40 7.29 -30.42
C ARG A 240 5.19 7.14 -31.33
N GLY A 241 4.76 8.22 -32.00
CA GLY A 241 3.73 8.19 -33.03
C GLY A 241 2.29 8.25 -32.50
N VAL A 242 2.09 8.68 -31.25
CA VAL A 242 0.75 8.93 -30.70
C VAL A 242 0.27 10.31 -31.14
N GLU A 243 -0.95 10.39 -31.67
CA GLU A 243 -1.53 11.60 -32.25
C GLU A 243 -2.96 11.87 -31.75
N LYS A 244 -3.45 13.11 -31.93
CA LYS A 244 -4.81 13.50 -31.55
C LYS A 244 -5.84 12.49 -32.09
N GLY A 245 -6.76 12.06 -31.22
CA GLY A 245 -7.79 11.08 -31.56
C GLY A 245 -7.41 9.62 -31.29
N ASP A 246 -6.14 9.33 -30.95
CA ASP A 246 -5.76 8.01 -30.46
C ASP A 246 -6.46 7.69 -29.12
N ILE A 247 -6.75 6.40 -28.93
CA ILE A 247 -7.44 5.88 -27.74
C ILE A 247 -6.45 5.06 -26.94
N ILE A 248 -6.14 5.53 -25.72
CA ILE A 248 -5.23 4.86 -24.79
C ILE A 248 -6.02 3.96 -23.85
N ALA A 249 -5.85 2.66 -24.00
CA ALA A 249 -6.34 1.66 -23.06
C ALA A 249 -5.34 1.49 -21.90
N PHE A 250 -5.75 1.85 -20.69
CA PHE A 250 -4.91 1.75 -19.49
C PHE A 250 -5.34 0.58 -18.59
N TYR A 251 -4.44 -0.35 -18.33
CA TYR A 251 -4.64 -1.49 -17.42
C TYR A 251 -3.58 -1.48 -16.31
N GLY A 252 -3.93 -0.87 -15.18
CA GLY A 252 -3.02 -0.74 -14.03
C GLY A 252 -3.75 -0.33 -12.76
N GLN A 253 -3.04 -0.38 -11.64
CA GLN A 253 -3.55 0.08 -10.34
C GLN A 253 -3.57 1.61 -10.26
N ASN A 254 -4.29 2.16 -9.29
CA ASN A 254 -4.23 3.59 -9.00
C ASN A 254 -2.84 3.99 -8.51
N SER A 255 -2.28 5.07 -9.06
CA SER A 255 -0.98 5.61 -8.69
C SER A 255 -0.86 7.09 -9.10
N ILE A 256 0.17 7.79 -8.63
CA ILE A 256 0.45 9.16 -9.09
C ILE A 256 0.80 9.17 -10.57
N GLN A 257 1.57 8.19 -11.03
CA GLN A 257 1.99 8.01 -12.42
C GLN A 257 0.77 7.86 -13.34
N HIS A 258 -0.29 7.18 -12.88
CA HIS A 258 -1.55 7.07 -13.62
C HIS A 258 -2.18 8.46 -13.79
N ILE A 259 -2.15 9.30 -12.76
CA ILE A 259 -2.70 10.67 -12.88
C ILE A 259 -1.87 11.52 -13.84
N VAL A 260 -0.53 11.43 -13.75
CA VAL A 260 0.38 12.10 -14.68
C VAL A 260 0.08 11.69 -16.13
N LEU A 261 0.01 10.38 -16.40
CA LEU A 261 -0.31 9.84 -17.73
C LEU A 261 -1.67 10.36 -18.21
N ARG A 262 -2.65 10.41 -17.32
CA ARG A 262 -3.99 10.87 -17.65
C ARG A 262 -4.02 12.35 -18.02
N PHE A 263 -3.33 13.22 -17.29
CA PHE A 263 -3.19 14.63 -17.70
C PHE A 263 -2.43 14.79 -19.02
N ALA A 264 -1.42 13.95 -19.27
CA ALA A 264 -0.73 13.92 -20.56
C ALA A 264 -1.69 13.63 -21.72
N THR A 265 -2.62 12.69 -21.55
CA THR A 265 -3.64 12.40 -22.59
C THR A 265 -4.54 13.59 -22.90
N TYR A 266 -4.91 14.37 -21.89
CA TYR A 266 -5.72 15.57 -22.08
C TYR A 266 -4.98 16.67 -22.83
N PHE A 267 -3.69 16.85 -22.56
CA PHE A 267 -2.87 17.83 -23.27
C PHE A 267 -2.78 17.52 -24.76
N LEU A 268 -2.85 16.24 -25.13
CA LEU A 268 -2.73 15.75 -26.50
C LEU A 268 -4.07 15.55 -27.22
N GLY A 269 -5.21 15.80 -26.56
CA GLY A 269 -6.52 15.54 -27.15
C GLY A 269 -6.78 14.06 -27.44
N LEU A 270 -6.23 13.17 -26.60
CA LEU A 270 -6.43 11.72 -26.69
C LEU A 270 -7.65 11.30 -25.87
N THR A 271 -8.19 10.12 -26.19
CA THR A 271 -9.21 9.50 -25.35
C THR A 271 -8.55 8.54 -24.36
N PHE A 272 -8.77 8.78 -23.05
CA PHE A 272 -8.29 7.86 -22.02
C PHE A 272 -9.37 6.83 -21.66
N ALA A 273 -9.04 5.54 -21.79
CA ALA A 273 -9.92 4.41 -21.52
C ALA A 273 -9.34 3.52 -20.40
N PRO A 274 -9.72 3.72 -19.13
CA PRO A 274 -9.29 2.83 -18.05
C PRO A 274 -10.03 1.49 -18.14
N LEU A 275 -9.28 0.41 -18.01
CA LEU A 275 -9.77 -0.95 -17.96
C LEU A 275 -9.79 -1.46 -16.51
N SER A 276 -10.75 -2.32 -16.18
CA SER A 276 -10.80 -2.89 -14.82
C SER A 276 -9.62 -3.84 -14.60
N PRO A 277 -8.86 -3.69 -13.50
CA PRO A 277 -7.81 -4.64 -13.14
C PRO A 277 -8.32 -6.07 -12.90
N THR A 278 -9.63 -6.26 -12.73
CA THR A 278 -10.24 -7.58 -12.56
C THR A 278 -10.52 -8.31 -13.88
N PHE A 279 -10.40 -7.64 -15.02
CA PHE A 279 -10.67 -8.26 -16.32
C PHE A 279 -9.59 -9.28 -16.68
N GLY A 280 -10.03 -10.45 -17.13
CA GLY A 280 -9.20 -11.48 -17.73
C GLY A 280 -8.98 -11.26 -19.24
N PRO A 281 -8.14 -12.10 -19.89
CA PRO A 281 -7.75 -11.92 -21.29
C PRO A 281 -8.92 -11.81 -22.28
N HIS A 282 -10.01 -12.56 -22.05
CA HIS A 282 -11.19 -12.55 -22.93
C HIS A 282 -11.98 -11.25 -22.84
N GLU A 283 -12.17 -10.73 -21.62
CA GLU A 283 -12.82 -9.43 -21.42
C GLU A 283 -11.96 -8.33 -22.02
N LEU A 284 -10.65 -8.31 -21.72
CA LEU A 284 -9.71 -7.35 -22.26
C LEU A 284 -9.74 -7.28 -23.79
N ARG A 285 -9.75 -8.43 -24.47
CA ARG A 285 -9.84 -8.47 -25.93
C ARG A 285 -11.09 -7.79 -26.46
N LYS A 286 -12.26 -8.12 -25.88
CA LYS A 286 -13.54 -7.52 -26.30
C LYS A 286 -13.54 -6.02 -26.07
N GLU A 287 -13.05 -5.60 -24.91
CA GLU A 287 -13.00 -4.20 -24.52
C GLU A 287 -12.13 -3.40 -25.48
N ILE A 288 -10.89 -3.86 -25.74
CA ILE A 288 -9.97 -3.24 -26.71
C ILE A 288 -10.60 -3.12 -28.10
N GLN A 289 -11.29 -4.16 -28.56
CA GLN A 289 -11.97 -4.15 -29.86
C GLN A 289 -13.17 -3.20 -29.91
N ILE A 290 -13.96 -3.13 -28.84
CA ILE A 290 -15.13 -2.24 -28.75
C ILE A 290 -14.70 -0.79 -28.72
N ILE A 291 -13.65 -0.46 -27.95
CA ILE A 291 -13.18 0.92 -27.83
C ILE A 291 -12.33 1.35 -29.02
N GLY A 292 -11.78 0.41 -29.79
CA GLY A 292 -10.86 0.73 -30.89
C GLY A 292 -9.56 1.34 -30.40
N ALA A 293 -9.00 0.82 -29.30
CA ALA A 293 -7.74 1.33 -28.76
C ALA A 293 -6.63 1.23 -29.80
N THR A 294 -5.80 2.27 -29.87
CA THR A 294 -4.58 2.30 -30.71
C THR A 294 -3.32 2.23 -29.86
N VAL A 295 -3.42 2.49 -28.55
CA VAL A 295 -2.32 2.43 -27.60
C VAL A 295 -2.74 1.59 -26.39
N ILE A 296 -1.88 0.68 -25.95
CA ILE A 296 -2.07 -0.11 -24.73
C ILE A 296 -1.01 0.26 -23.71
N ILE A 297 -1.42 0.59 -22.50
CA ILE A 297 -0.52 0.81 -21.37
C ILE A 297 -0.91 -0.17 -20.27
N SER A 298 0.00 -1.09 -19.92
CA SER A 298 -0.29 -2.17 -18.98
C SER A 298 0.82 -2.34 -17.95
N SER A 299 0.45 -2.79 -16.74
CA SER A 299 1.45 -3.26 -15.77
C SER A 299 2.25 -4.43 -16.36
N GLY A 300 3.57 -4.43 -16.15
CA GLY A 300 4.49 -5.40 -16.75
C GLY A 300 4.16 -6.85 -16.38
N GLN A 301 3.70 -7.09 -15.15
CA GLN A 301 3.29 -8.42 -14.70
C GLN A 301 2.05 -8.94 -15.44
N GLU A 302 1.19 -8.03 -15.90
CA GLU A 302 -0.12 -8.36 -16.48
C GLU A 302 -0.13 -8.27 -18.00
N LEU A 303 0.99 -7.85 -18.61
CA LEU A 303 1.11 -7.66 -20.05
C LEU A 303 0.79 -8.93 -20.85
N HIS A 304 1.12 -10.10 -20.30
CA HIS A 304 0.83 -11.41 -20.89
C HIS A 304 -0.67 -11.62 -21.20
N LYS A 305 -1.58 -10.94 -20.49
CA LYS A 305 -3.03 -11.00 -20.77
C LYS A 305 -3.39 -10.41 -22.14
N PHE A 306 -2.53 -9.55 -22.69
CA PHE A 306 -2.70 -8.92 -23.99
C PHE A 306 -2.04 -9.70 -25.13
N ASP A 307 -1.29 -10.77 -24.86
CA ASP A 307 -0.55 -11.52 -25.91
C ASP A 307 -1.44 -11.90 -27.09
N THR A 308 -2.64 -12.43 -26.81
CA THR A 308 -3.58 -12.83 -27.87
C THR A 308 -4.14 -11.66 -28.69
N ILE A 309 -4.09 -10.45 -28.16
CA ILE A 309 -4.47 -9.23 -28.88
C ILE A 309 -3.31 -8.79 -29.75
N LEU A 310 -2.09 -8.83 -29.21
CA LEU A 310 -0.85 -8.38 -29.86
C LEU A 310 -0.37 -9.34 -30.97
N THR A 311 -0.66 -10.63 -30.88
CA THR A 311 -0.27 -11.63 -31.90
C THR A 311 -1.29 -11.81 -33.02
N ASN A 312 -2.47 -11.18 -32.93
CA ASN A 312 -3.52 -11.34 -33.93
C ASN A 312 -3.34 -10.30 -35.04
N GLU A 313 -3.02 -10.74 -36.26
CA GLU A 313 -2.84 -9.88 -37.44
C GLU A 313 -4.06 -9.00 -37.77
N GLN A 314 -5.27 -9.37 -37.30
CA GLN A 314 -6.47 -8.56 -37.44
C GLN A 314 -6.51 -7.32 -36.51
N ASN A 315 -5.62 -7.23 -35.53
CA ASN A 315 -5.49 -6.08 -34.61
C ASN A 315 -4.37 -5.12 -35.05
N SER A 316 -4.17 -4.93 -36.36
CA SER A 316 -3.17 -4.05 -36.98
C SER A 316 -3.28 -2.55 -36.61
N VAL A 317 -4.22 -2.21 -35.72
CA VAL A 317 -4.56 -0.85 -35.29
C VAL A 317 -3.77 -0.45 -34.02
N ILE A 318 -3.19 -1.40 -33.28
CA ILE A 318 -2.34 -1.10 -32.11
C ILE A 318 -0.99 -0.59 -32.59
N LYS A 319 -0.76 0.72 -32.39
CA LYS A 319 0.46 1.44 -32.76
C LYS A 319 1.55 1.31 -31.70
N LEU A 320 1.17 1.31 -30.42
CA LEU A 320 2.12 1.38 -29.31
C LEU A 320 1.64 0.56 -28.10
N VAL A 321 2.59 -0.14 -27.49
CA VAL A 321 2.43 -0.80 -26.19
C VAL A 321 3.47 -0.22 -25.23
N VAL A 322 3.04 0.24 -24.05
CA VAL A 322 3.92 0.77 -23.01
C VAL A 322 3.77 -0.06 -21.74
N VAL A 323 4.89 -0.40 -21.12
CA VAL A 323 4.94 -1.06 -19.82
C VAL A 323 4.94 -0.02 -18.71
N PHE A 324 3.92 -0.05 -17.88
CA PHE A 324 3.65 1.01 -16.90
C PHE A 324 4.57 0.97 -15.68
N ASP A 325 5.02 -0.22 -15.28
CA ASP A 325 5.89 -0.45 -14.12
C ASP A 325 6.96 -1.51 -14.41
N GLY A 326 8.16 -1.31 -13.84
CA GLY A 326 9.30 -2.19 -14.03
C GLY A 326 10.03 -2.01 -15.37
N THR A 327 10.87 -2.99 -15.72
CA THR A 327 11.68 -3.01 -16.94
C THR A 327 11.14 -4.03 -17.94
N HIS A 328 11.24 -3.76 -19.24
CA HIS A 328 10.80 -4.69 -20.28
C HIS A 328 11.63 -4.56 -21.56
N ASP A 329 11.97 -5.69 -22.17
CA ASP A 329 12.93 -5.73 -23.30
C ASP A 329 12.29 -5.35 -24.65
N ARG A 330 11.00 -5.68 -24.86
CA ARG A 330 10.35 -5.54 -26.17
C ARG A 330 9.53 -4.27 -26.35
N HIS A 331 9.15 -3.62 -25.25
CA HIS A 331 8.21 -2.50 -25.27
C HIS A 331 8.74 -1.40 -24.37
N PRO A 332 8.58 -0.14 -24.75
CA PRO A 332 9.07 0.98 -23.95
C PRO A 332 8.39 1.02 -22.58
N THR A 333 9.12 1.47 -21.58
CA THR A 333 8.59 1.65 -20.23
C THR A 333 8.10 3.07 -19.99
N TYR A 334 7.28 3.28 -18.97
CA TYR A 334 6.86 4.60 -18.51
C TYR A 334 8.05 5.54 -18.24
N ASP A 335 9.11 5.03 -17.60
CA ASP A 335 10.31 5.82 -17.31
C ASP A 335 11.09 6.22 -18.57
N GLN A 336 11.03 5.40 -19.63
CA GLN A 336 11.59 5.76 -20.92
C GLN A 336 10.80 6.90 -21.59
N LEU A 337 9.49 7.00 -21.37
CA LEU A 337 8.72 8.17 -21.81
C LEU A 337 9.15 9.46 -21.10
N LEU A 338 9.68 9.36 -19.88
CA LEU A 338 10.18 10.52 -19.14
C LEU A 338 11.57 10.99 -19.61
N THR A 339 12.35 10.11 -20.23
CA THR A 339 13.77 10.35 -20.55
C THR A 339 14.02 10.57 -22.04
N ASP A 340 13.23 9.96 -22.93
CA ASP A 340 13.29 10.16 -24.39
C ASP A 340 12.64 11.46 -24.85
N THR A 341 13.08 12.60 -24.30
CA THR A 341 12.72 13.93 -24.81
C THR A 341 13.71 14.46 -25.86
N SER A 342 14.62 13.61 -26.33
CA SER A 342 15.60 13.94 -27.36
C SER A 342 15.53 12.99 -28.55
N THR A 343 15.36 13.56 -29.75
CA THR A 343 15.78 13.07 -31.09
C THR A 343 14.76 12.49 -32.08
N ASP A 344 13.58 13.10 -32.21
CA ASP A 344 12.66 12.79 -33.31
C ASP A 344 12.21 14.03 -34.11
N GLY A 345 13.13 14.97 -34.38
CA GLY A 345 12.96 15.98 -35.45
C GLY A 345 11.79 16.97 -35.32
N THR A 346 10.96 16.88 -34.27
CA THR A 346 9.80 17.77 -34.03
C THR A 346 10.16 19.08 -33.33
N GLY A 347 11.36 19.17 -32.73
CA GLY A 347 11.91 20.41 -32.17
C GLY A 347 11.22 20.90 -30.87
N LEU A 348 10.48 20.05 -30.18
CA LEU A 348 9.69 20.42 -28.99
C LEU A 348 10.49 20.13 -27.71
N SER A 349 11.17 21.14 -27.16
CA SER A 349 12.04 21.03 -25.96
C SER A 349 11.57 21.86 -24.77
N THR A 350 10.39 22.48 -24.85
CA THR A 350 9.84 23.30 -23.75
C THR A 350 8.33 23.15 -23.56
N LEU A 351 7.87 23.32 -22.31
CA LEU A 351 6.46 23.37 -21.88
C LEU A 351 5.56 24.28 -22.75
N SER A 352 6.15 25.29 -23.41
CA SER A 352 5.48 26.24 -24.31
C SER A 352 5.13 25.68 -25.68
N GLN A 353 5.56 24.47 -26.00
CA GLN A 353 5.46 23.90 -27.35
C GLN A 353 4.49 22.71 -27.47
N ILE A 354 3.84 22.29 -26.38
CA ILE A 354 2.73 21.34 -26.52
C ILE A 354 1.59 22.04 -27.26
N PRO A 355 1.08 21.48 -28.38
CA PRO A 355 -0.19 21.94 -28.92
C PRO A 355 -1.26 21.63 -27.89
N TYR A 356 -1.69 22.62 -27.11
CA TYR A 356 -2.99 22.53 -26.45
C TYR A 356 -4.00 22.48 -27.59
N TYR A 357 -4.43 21.27 -27.94
CA TYR A 357 -5.34 21.11 -29.07
C TYR A 357 -6.66 21.79 -28.76
N ASP A 358 -7.19 22.53 -29.74
CA ASP A 358 -8.56 22.99 -29.68
C ASP A 358 -9.48 21.77 -29.58
N VAL A 359 -10.24 21.74 -28.50
CA VAL A 359 -11.20 20.70 -28.19
C VAL A 359 -12.49 21.03 -28.91
N ASN A 360 -12.91 20.16 -29.82
CA ASN A 360 -14.23 20.24 -30.42
C ASN A 360 -15.23 19.48 -29.53
N PRO A 361 -16.11 20.18 -28.80
CA PRO A 361 -17.01 19.55 -27.84
C PRO A 361 -18.05 18.60 -28.46
N ASP A 362 -18.26 18.69 -29.77
CA ASP A 362 -19.26 17.88 -30.47
C ASP A 362 -18.72 16.51 -30.91
N VAL A 363 -17.39 16.36 -31.02
CA VAL A 363 -16.77 15.16 -31.60
C VAL A 363 -15.57 14.62 -30.83
N ASP A 364 -14.84 15.46 -30.09
CA ASP A 364 -13.65 15.01 -29.37
C ASP A 364 -14.07 14.28 -28.09
N MET A 365 -13.76 12.98 -28.03
CA MET A 365 -13.92 12.19 -26.81
C MET A 365 -12.65 12.27 -25.97
N PHE A 366 -12.78 12.61 -24.70
CA PHE A 366 -11.62 12.68 -23.79
C PHE A 366 -11.56 11.50 -22.82
N PHE A 367 -12.68 10.80 -22.61
CA PHE A 367 -12.74 9.69 -21.68
C PHE A 367 -13.80 8.66 -22.10
N LEU A 368 -13.44 7.38 -22.04
CA LEU A 368 -14.31 6.28 -22.42
C LEU A 368 -14.28 5.22 -21.32
N ILE A 369 -15.44 4.90 -20.75
CA ILE A 369 -15.55 3.89 -19.70
C ILE A 369 -16.64 2.88 -20.02
N HIS A 370 -16.46 1.64 -19.61
CA HIS A 370 -17.55 0.68 -19.58
C HIS A 370 -18.27 0.68 -18.23
N THR A 371 -19.59 0.86 -18.29
CA THR A 371 -20.47 0.70 -17.14
C THR A 371 -21.33 -0.55 -17.33
N SER A 372 -21.37 -1.38 -16.29
CA SER A 372 -22.40 -2.40 -16.13
C SER A 372 -22.59 -2.66 -14.65
N GLY A 373 -23.83 -2.60 -14.18
CA GLY A 373 -24.19 -3.25 -12.92
C GLY A 373 -23.88 -4.75 -12.99
N SER A 374 -23.88 -5.43 -11.85
CA SER A 374 -23.50 -6.83 -11.64
C SER A 374 -24.22 -7.89 -12.49
N THR A 375 -25.11 -7.50 -13.41
CA THR A 375 -26.01 -8.41 -14.14
C THR A 375 -26.15 -8.12 -15.65
N GLY A 376 -25.38 -7.19 -16.25
CA GLY A 376 -25.52 -6.81 -17.67
C GLY A 376 -24.23 -6.88 -18.49
N ARG A 377 -24.35 -6.92 -19.83
CA ARG A 377 -23.18 -6.75 -20.74
C ARG A 377 -22.56 -5.35 -20.53
N PRO A 378 -21.22 -5.21 -20.54
CA PRO A 378 -20.54 -3.91 -20.47
C PRO A 378 -21.08 -2.96 -21.53
N LYS A 379 -21.42 -1.72 -21.14
CA LYS A 379 -21.87 -0.67 -22.05
C LYS A 379 -20.85 0.47 -22.05
N PRO A 380 -20.22 0.80 -23.18
CA PRO A 380 -19.35 1.96 -23.26
C PRO A 380 -20.17 3.23 -23.05
N ILE A 381 -19.65 4.11 -22.19
CA ILE A 381 -20.09 5.49 -22.02
C ILE A 381 -18.92 6.36 -22.43
N ALA A 382 -19.12 7.11 -23.51
CA ALA A 382 -18.20 8.15 -23.94
C ALA A 382 -18.53 9.45 -23.20
N ALA A 383 -17.52 10.10 -22.65
CA ALA A 383 -17.62 11.45 -22.14
C ALA A 383 -17.06 12.43 -23.16
N LEU A 384 -17.95 13.32 -23.62
CA LEU A 384 -17.60 14.53 -24.36
C LEU A 384 -17.27 15.65 -23.36
N PRO A 385 -16.43 16.63 -23.71
CA PRO A 385 -15.83 17.61 -22.78
C PRO A 385 -16.82 18.65 -22.21
N PHE A 386 -18.12 18.35 -22.16
CA PHE A 386 -19.11 19.09 -21.40
C PHE A 386 -19.39 18.47 -20.02
N SER A 387 -19.61 19.36 -19.04
CA SER A 387 -19.97 19.00 -17.67
C SER A 387 -21.45 18.61 -17.58
N TYR A 388 -21.81 17.36 -17.90
CA TYR A 388 -23.05 16.77 -17.37
C TYR A 388 -22.93 15.27 -17.02
N VAL A 389 -22.96 15.05 -15.70
CA VAL A 389 -23.44 13.93 -14.86
C VAL A 389 -22.99 12.48 -15.14
N HIS A 390 -22.00 12.09 -14.33
CA HIS A 390 -21.91 10.85 -13.53
C HIS A 390 -20.82 9.82 -13.86
N ILE A 391 -19.58 10.11 -13.43
CA ILE A 391 -18.54 9.13 -13.06
C ILE A 391 -17.57 9.69 -12.01
N SER A 392 -18.03 9.70 -10.75
CA SER A 392 -17.64 10.63 -9.67
C SER A 392 -16.15 10.68 -9.25
N GLY A 393 -15.28 9.76 -9.67
CA GLY A 393 -13.83 9.85 -9.43
C GLY A 393 -13.01 10.27 -10.65
N ALA A 394 -13.37 9.75 -11.82
CA ALA A 394 -12.57 9.95 -13.02
C ALA A 394 -12.74 11.38 -13.57
N GLN A 395 -13.97 11.88 -13.70
CA GLN A 395 -14.22 13.22 -14.26
C GLN A 395 -13.94 14.36 -13.28
N THR A 396 -14.09 14.12 -11.98
CA THR A 396 -13.98 15.17 -10.96
C THR A 396 -12.53 15.46 -10.58
N LEU A 397 -11.65 14.45 -10.62
CA LEU A 397 -10.23 14.61 -10.29
C LEU A 397 -9.57 15.77 -11.06
N PRO A 398 -9.68 15.86 -12.41
CA PRO A 398 -9.10 16.99 -13.14
C PRO A 398 -9.72 18.33 -12.74
N LEU A 399 -11.03 18.38 -12.50
CA LEU A 399 -11.72 19.60 -12.07
C LEU A 399 -11.21 20.09 -10.70
N TRP A 400 -11.06 19.18 -9.74
CA TRP A 400 -10.54 19.50 -8.41
C TRP A 400 -9.11 20.04 -8.47
N VAL A 401 -8.24 19.39 -9.26
CA VAL A 401 -6.87 19.86 -9.46
C VAL A 401 -6.86 21.25 -10.13
N CYS A 402 -7.71 21.49 -11.14
CA CYS A 402 -7.84 22.79 -11.79
C CYS A 402 -8.35 23.89 -10.84
N TRP A 403 -9.18 23.55 -9.86
CA TRP A 403 -9.61 24.46 -8.78
C TRP A 403 -8.57 24.61 -7.67
N GLY A 404 -7.38 24.01 -7.81
CA GLY A 404 -6.30 24.10 -6.83
C GLY A 404 -6.55 23.24 -5.59
N ALA A 405 -7.47 22.28 -5.64
CA ALA A 405 -7.69 21.36 -4.54
C ALA A 405 -6.57 20.31 -4.46
N THR A 406 -6.21 19.94 -3.23
CA THR A 406 -5.38 18.76 -2.96
C THR A 406 -6.24 17.51 -3.08
N VAL A 407 -5.79 16.52 -3.85
CA VAL A 407 -6.53 15.28 -4.07
C VAL A 407 -5.76 14.09 -3.50
N VAL A 408 -6.41 13.34 -2.61
CA VAL A 408 -5.87 12.11 -2.00
C VAL A 408 -6.32 10.91 -2.83
N ILE A 409 -5.36 10.07 -3.20
CA ILE A 409 -5.57 8.91 -4.07
C ILE A 409 -5.16 7.64 -3.33
N TYR A 410 -5.97 6.59 -3.47
CA TYR A 410 -5.72 5.28 -2.87
C TYR A 410 -5.35 4.29 -3.97
N THR A 411 -4.21 3.61 -3.80
CA THR A 411 -3.82 2.47 -4.65
C THR A 411 -4.90 1.39 -4.63
N ARG A 412 -5.42 1.10 -3.43
CA ARG A 412 -6.58 0.25 -3.19
C ARG A 412 -7.51 0.93 -2.19
N PHE A 413 -8.80 0.99 -2.51
CA PHE A 413 -9.80 1.53 -1.59
C PHE A 413 -10.09 0.51 -0.48
N THR A 414 -10.00 0.96 0.78
CA THR A 414 -10.63 0.29 1.92
C THR A 414 -11.48 1.32 2.68
N PRO A 415 -12.68 0.92 3.10
CA PRO A 415 -13.54 1.69 4.02
C PRO A 415 -12.84 2.39 5.19
N SER A 416 -12.10 1.62 5.99
CA SER A 416 -11.36 2.13 7.15
C SER A 416 -10.22 3.06 6.77
N GLY A 417 -9.47 2.74 5.70
CA GLY A 417 -8.38 3.56 5.18
C GLY A 417 -8.88 4.91 4.64
N ALA A 418 -10.01 4.91 3.93
CA ALA A 418 -10.63 6.12 3.39
C ALA A 418 -11.20 7.05 4.47
N ILE A 419 -11.50 6.53 5.66
CA ILE A 419 -11.91 7.35 6.81
C ILE A 419 -10.68 7.87 7.55
N ALA A 420 -9.65 7.02 7.73
CA ALA A 420 -8.40 7.42 8.38
C ALA A 420 -7.68 8.56 7.63
N SER A 421 -7.83 8.61 6.31
CA SER A 421 -7.27 9.69 5.48
C SER A 421 -7.96 11.04 5.69
N ILE A 422 -9.23 11.07 6.13
CA ILE A 422 -9.94 12.34 6.44
C ILE A 422 -9.23 13.05 7.58
N GLU A 423 -8.96 12.32 8.65
CA GLU A 423 -8.19 12.76 9.82
C GLU A 423 -6.73 13.10 9.44
N LYS A 424 -6.08 12.21 8.69
CA LYS A 424 -4.65 12.37 8.31
C LYS A 424 -4.39 13.59 7.43
N TYR A 425 -5.23 13.82 6.42
CA TYR A 425 -5.00 14.85 5.40
C TYR A 425 -5.98 16.04 5.49
N GLY A 426 -6.89 16.04 6.47
CA GLY A 426 -7.88 17.10 6.63
C GLY A 426 -8.87 17.19 5.47
N ILE A 427 -9.36 16.05 4.96
CA ILE A 427 -10.24 16.02 3.79
C ILE A 427 -11.53 16.81 4.07
N THR A 428 -11.88 17.72 3.16
CA THR A 428 -13.07 18.59 3.27
C THR A 428 -14.25 18.11 2.44
N HIS A 429 -13.98 17.45 1.31
CA HIS A 429 -14.97 16.93 0.37
C HIS A 429 -14.70 15.44 0.16
N PHE A 430 -15.69 14.60 0.46
CA PHE A 430 -15.51 13.15 0.46
C PHE A 430 -16.56 12.46 -0.42
N PRO A 431 -16.15 11.80 -1.52
CA PRO A 431 -17.05 10.97 -2.31
C PRO A 431 -17.46 9.73 -1.51
N CYS A 432 -18.76 9.55 -1.30
CA CYS A 432 -19.33 8.41 -0.59
C CYS A 432 -20.45 7.79 -1.42
N TYR A 433 -20.25 6.56 -1.89
CA TYR A 433 -21.30 5.83 -2.59
C TYR A 433 -22.31 5.25 -1.58
N PRO A 434 -23.60 5.11 -1.93
CA PRO A 434 -24.65 4.70 -1.00
C PRO A 434 -24.37 3.43 -0.19
N ALA A 435 -23.74 2.42 -0.79
CA ALA A 435 -23.41 1.17 -0.10
C ALA A 435 -22.34 1.33 0.98
N PHE A 436 -21.53 2.41 0.94
CA PHE A 436 -20.52 2.71 1.95
C PHE A 436 -21.10 3.39 3.20
N GLY A 437 -22.30 3.95 3.13
CA GLY A 437 -22.91 4.71 4.23
C GLY A 437 -22.96 3.98 5.60
N PRO A 438 -23.42 2.71 5.68
CA PRO A 438 -23.43 1.97 6.94
C PRO A 438 -22.02 1.77 7.51
N GLU A 439 -21.08 1.38 6.65
CA GLU A 439 -19.71 1.11 7.06
C GLU A 439 -18.97 2.39 7.48
N PHE A 440 -19.30 3.53 6.84
CA PHE A 440 -18.84 4.84 7.28
C PHE A 440 -19.24 5.11 8.74
N LEU A 441 -20.49 4.87 9.12
CA LEU A 441 -20.93 5.04 10.51
C LEU A 441 -20.20 4.09 11.47
N THR A 442 -20.02 2.83 11.09
CA THR A 442 -19.33 1.83 11.91
C THR A 442 -17.84 2.18 12.11
N ALA A 443 -17.12 2.47 11.03
CA ALA A 443 -15.68 2.76 11.09
C ALA A 443 -15.38 4.15 11.71
N THR A 444 -16.39 5.01 11.83
CA THR A 444 -16.31 6.28 12.56
C THR A 444 -16.94 6.23 13.96
N ALA A 445 -17.26 5.03 14.48
CA ALA A 445 -17.79 4.89 15.83
C ALA A 445 -16.76 5.19 16.94
N GLY A 446 -15.45 5.16 16.64
CA GLY A 446 -14.36 5.52 17.56
C GLY A 446 -14.03 7.02 17.62
N ALA A 447 -13.04 7.39 18.43
CA ALA A 447 -12.55 8.77 18.62
C ALA A 447 -11.63 9.25 17.47
N ARG A 448 -12.15 9.31 16.24
CA ARG A 448 -11.44 9.92 15.10
C ARG A 448 -11.82 11.37 14.92
N ASP A 449 -10.84 12.23 14.61
CA ASP A 449 -11.11 13.62 14.24
C ASP A 449 -11.54 13.74 12.77
N LEU A 450 -12.83 14.01 12.56
CA LEU A 450 -13.43 14.26 11.23
C LEU A 450 -13.88 15.71 11.06
N SER A 451 -13.43 16.62 11.91
CA SER A 451 -13.88 18.02 11.94
C SER A 451 -13.57 18.79 10.64
N SER A 452 -12.61 18.31 9.85
CA SER A 452 -12.30 18.89 8.53
C SER A 452 -13.39 18.65 7.50
N LEU A 453 -14.19 17.58 7.65
CA LEU A 453 -15.16 17.15 6.67
C LEU A 453 -16.33 18.13 6.59
N ARG A 454 -16.63 18.63 5.38
CA ARG A 454 -17.68 19.64 5.15
C ARG A 454 -18.79 19.10 4.25
N VAL A 455 -18.40 18.34 3.22
CA VAL A 455 -19.31 17.86 2.18
C VAL A 455 -19.07 16.39 1.90
N ILE A 456 -20.15 15.61 1.89
CA ILE A 456 -20.20 14.27 1.34
C ILE A 456 -20.89 14.35 -0.02
N ILE A 457 -20.21 13.86 -1.05
CA ILE A 457 -20.70 13.82 -2.42
C ILE A 457 -21.19 12.39 -2.70
N THR A 458 -22.44 12.22 -3.09
CA THR A 458 -23.07 10.92 -3.37
C THR A 458 -23.58 10.85 -4.81
N GLY A 459 -23.73 9.65 -5.35
CA GLY A 459 -24.29 9.45 -6.69
C GLY A 459 -24.52 7.97 -7.03
N GLY A 460 -25.13 7.71 -8.19
CA GLY A 460 -25.28 6.38 -8.79
C GLY A 460 -26.46 5.57 -8.25
N ALA A 461 -26.84 5.80 -7.00
CA ALA A 461 -28.10 5.35 -6.42
C ALA A 461 -28.54 6.31 -5.32
N LYS A 462 -29.79 6.21 -4.88
CA LYS A 462 -30.31 7.02 -3.78
C LYS A 462 -29.59 6.66 -2.48
N PHE A 463 -29.00 7.65 -1.81
CA PHE A 463 -28.38 7.45 -0.50
C PHE A 463 -29.48 7.23 0.57
N PRO A 464 -29.36 6.23 1.47
CA PRO A 464 -30.38 6.00 2.50
C PRO A 464 -30.54 7.20 3.43
N THR A 465 -31.74 7.78 3.48
CA THR A 465 -32.01 9.05 4.17
C THR A 465 -31.74 8.98 5.68
N ASN A 466 -32.05 7.85 6.32
CA ASN A 466 -31.77 7.61 7.73
C ASN A 466 -30.26 7.68 8.02
N ILE A 467 -29.45 6.99 7.23
CA ILE A 467 -27.99 6.97 7.37
C ILE A 467 -27.40 8.37 7.10
N ALA A 468 -27.89 9.06 6.07
CA ALA A 468 -27.45 10.42 5.80
C ALA A 468 -27.77 11.37 6.97
N MET A 469 -28.96 11.28 7.56
CA MET A 469 -29.32 12.11 8.73
C MET A 469 -28.45 11.81 9.96
N ASP A 470 -28.13 10.54 10.21
CA ASP A 470 -27.23 10.17 11.30
C ASP A 470 -25.83 10.76 11.11
N ILE A 471 -25.30 10.69 9.88
CA ILE A 471 -24.01 11.28 9.51
C ILE A 471 -24.05 12.81 9.66
N ILE A 472 -25.10 13.48 9.17
CA ILE A 472 -25.27 14.94 9.29
C ILE A 472 -25.32 15.35 10.77
N LYS A 473 -26.10 14.64 11.58
CA LYS A 473 -26.27 14.95 13.00
C LYS A 473 -24.98 14.75 13.78
N LYS A 474 -24.22 13.68 13.46
CA LYS A 474 -23.00 13.33 14.17
C LYS A 474 -21.81 14.21 13.78
N TYR A 475 -21.69 14.59 12.52
CA TYR A 475 -20.49 15.27 11.99
C TYR A 475 -20.73 16.67 11.43
N GLY A 476 -21.97 17.15 11.34
CA GLY A 476 -22.29 18.50 10.82
C GLY A 476 -22.03 18.68 9.32
N VAL A 477 -21.90 17.58 8.57
CA VAL A 477 -21.56 17.58 7.14
C VAL A 477 -22.79 17.82 6.26
N ARG A 478 -22.57 18.32 5.04
CA ARG A 478 -23.63 18.50 4.02
C ARG A 478 -23.57 17.39 2.99
N PHE A 479 -24.72 16.87 2.56
CA PHE A 479 -24.80 15.97 1.41
C PHE A 479 -25.04 16.77 0.12
N ARG A 480 -24.34 16.40 -0.95
CA ARG A 480 -24.55 16.90 -2.32
C ARG A 480 -24.67 15.70 -3.26
N GLU A 481 -25.69 15.73 -4.12
CA GLU A 481 -25.83 14.82 -5.27
C GLU A 481 -25.11 15.37 -6.49
#